data_AF-X1KYG6-F1
#
_entry.id   AF-X1KYG6-F1
#
_cell.length_a   1.000
_cell.length_b   1.000
_cell.length_c   1.000
_cell.angle_alpha   90.00
_cell.angle_beta   90.00
_cell.angle_gamma   90.00
#
_symmetry.space_group_name_H-M   'P 1'
#
loop_
_entity.id
_entity.type
_entity.pdbx_description
1 polymer ?
#
loop_
_entity_poly.entity_id
_entity_poly.type
_entity_poly.pdbx_seq_one_letter_code
_entity_poly.pdbx_strand_id
1 'polypeptide(L)'
;KFIIAPEPFDAKAMVRSGLAELLSDKALKGVNTKGKFAIFGVNVPGESAGRGPMGNVFIGALIPVRNYKKFISQNPNCSEPDDQGISTITVDGRDRVLATKLRRFALLCQTQARDKLVRVKKLMGARKRGLVNALDENEIELATTSPVWLYVNVQEGSKLIGPMLFAQLEQMKAALQSVKESGQGVIGDPAAIVSFYAGMFKMLIDGTGHVTVGLSPTSDVCLVTVGMKAVPETEMAAILTAPASGDLK
;
A
#
# COMPACT_ATOMS: atom_id res chain seq x y z
N LYS A 1 2.62 6.81 22.10
CA LYS A 1 2.72 5.33 22.18
C LYS A 1 1.34 4.80 22.55
N PHE A 2 0.57 4.34 21.57
CA PHE A 2 -0.77 3.78 21.82
C PHE A 2 -0.63 2.26 21.98
N ILE A 3 -1.18 1.71 23.07
CA ILE A 3 -1.19 0.27 23.34
C ILE A 3 -2.58 -0.23 22.96
N ILE A 4 -2.65 -1.02 21.90
CA ILE A 4 -3.83 -1.83 21.57
C ILE A 4 -3.46 -3.25 22.00
N ALA A 5 -4.30 -3.90 22.82
CA ALA A 5 -4.12 -5.28 23.25
C ALA A 5 -4.97 -6.20 22.34
N PRO A 6 -4.38 -6.91 21.37
CA PRO A 6 -5.11 -7.89 20.57
C PRO A 6 -5.04 -9.28 21.22
N GLU A 7 -5.96 -10.17 20.85
CA GLU A 7 -5.77 -11.63 20.99
C GLU A 7 -4.38 -12.06 20.46
N PRO A 8 -3.81 -13.21 20.88
CA PRO A 8 -2.48 -13.63 20.45
C PRO A 8 -2.39 -13.68 18.91
N PHE A 9 -1.74 -12.65 18.36
CA PHE A 9 -1.65 -12.41 16.93
C PHE A 9 -0.44 -13.14 16.35
N ASP A 10 -0.65 -14.30 15.71
CA ASP A 10 0.40 -14.96 14.93
C ASP A 10 0.40 -14.46 13.47
N ALA A 11 1.08 -13.33 13.27
CA ALA A 11 1.31 -12.72 11.95
C ALA A 11 1.84 -13.73 10.93
N LYS A 12 2.69 -14.66 11.37
CA LYS A 12 3.39 -15.60 10.50
C LYS A 12 2.46 -16.71 10.05
N ALA A 13 1.60 -17.23 10.94
CA ALA A 13 0.56 -18.19 10.56
C ALA A 13 -0.42 -17.57 9.57
N MET A 14 -0.87 -16.34 9.82
CA MET A 14 -1.79 -15.61 8.93
C MET A 14 -1.20 -15.39 7.53
N VAL A 15 0.05 -14.90 7.46
CA VAL A 15 0.76 -14.73 6.18
C VAL A 15 0.90 -16.06 5.45
N ARG A 16 1.22 -17.15 6.16
CA ARG A 16 1.33 -18.48 5.55
C ARG A 16 0.00 -18.97 4.99
N SER A 17 -1.10 -18.79 5.72
CA SER A 17 -2.44 -19.15 5.24
C SER A 17 -2.79 -18.34 3.99
N GLY A 18 -2.62 -17.02 4.04
CA GLY A 18 -2.90 -16.16 2.90
C GLY A 18 -2.06 -16.49 1.66
N LEU A 19 -0.78 -16.83 1.83
CA LEU A 19 0.06 -17.30 0.72
C LEU A 19 -0.39 -18.67 0.20
N ALA A 20 -0.79 -19.58 1.08
CA ALA A 20 -1.25 -20.91 0.69
C ALA A 20 -2.55 -20.81 -0.13
N GLU A 21 -3.46 -19.93 0.28
CA GLU A 21 -4.69 -19.60 -0.45
C GLU A 21 -4.37 -18.94 -1.80
N LEU A 22 -3.54 -17.89 -1.81
CA LEU A 22 -3.17 -17.16 -3.02
C LEU A 22 -2.53 -18.04 -4.09
N LEU A 23 -1.71 -19.00 -3.66
CA LEU A 23 -0.97 -19.90 -4.53
C LEU A 23 -1.69 -21.23 -4.79
N SER A 24 -2.83 -21.45 -4.12
CA SER A 24 -3.51 -22.75 -4.03
C SER A 24 -2.54 -23.89 -3.66
N ASP A 25 -1.57 -23.63 -2.77
CA ASP A 25 -0.59 -24.62 -2.32
C ASP A 25 -0.35 -24.53 -0.81
N LYS A 26 -0.97 -25.45 -0.07
CA LYS A 26 -0.83 -25.56 1.39
C LYS A 26 0.60 -25.83 1.85
N ALA A 27 1.42 -26.47 1.02
CA ALA A 27 2.79 -26.80 1.36
C ALA A 27 3.78 -25.68 1.00
N LEU A 28 3.34 -24.66 0.24
CA LEU A 28 4.16 -23.53 -0.21
C LEU A 28 5.49 -23.98 -0.84
N LYS A 29 5.43 -25.01 -1.69
CA LYS A 29 6.62 -25.62 -2.30
C LYS A 29 7.32 -24.58 -3.20
N GLY A 30 8.65 -24.52 -3.10
CA GLY A 30 9.47 -23.56 -3.83
C GLY A 30 9.47 -22.13 -3.29
N VAL A 31 8.55 -21.77 -2.37
CA VAL A 31 8.53 -20.49 -1.66
C VAL A 31 9.60 -20.48 -0.57
N ASN A 32 10.32 -19.36 -0.44
CA ASN A 32 11.23 -19.14 0.68
C ASN A 32 10.48 -18.53 1.87
N THR A 33 9.94 -19.37 2.75
CA THR A 33 9.17 -18.96 3.94
C THR A 33 9.99 -18.25 5.03
N LYS A 34 11.31 -18.11 4.85
CA LYS A 34 12.19 -17.27 5.70
C LYS A 34 12.48 -15.90 5.07
N GLY A 35 12.03 -15.67 3.83
CA GLY A 35 12.24 -14.42 3.11
C GLY A 35 11.18 -13.36 3.44
N LYS A 36 11.47 -12.11 3.06
CA LYS A 36 10.50 -11.02 3.08
C LYS A 36 9.67 -11.06 1.80
N PHE A 37 8.36 -10.89 1.94
CA PHE A 37 7.44 -10.69 0.82
C PHE A 37 7.00 -9.22 0.80
N ALA A 38 6.42 -8.78 -0.32
CA ALA A 38 5.84 -7.45 -0.43
C ALA A 38 4.55 -7.51 -1.23
N ILE A 39 3.57 -6.68 -0.87
CA ILE A 39 2.42 -6.36 -1.70
C ILE A 39 2.53 -4.88 -2.01
N PHE A 40 2.33 -4.49 -3.27
CA PHE A 40 2.56 -3.12 -3.69
C PHE A 40 1.57 -2.69 -4.77
N GLY A 41 1.26 -1.39 -4.75
CA GLY A 41 0.51 -0.70 -5.79
C GLY A 41 1.41 0.31 -6.47
N VAL A 42 1.44 0.33 -7.80
CA VAL A 42 2.16 1.36 -8.58
C VAL A 42 1.31 1.84 -9.74
N ASN A 43 1.39 3.12 -10.05
CA ASN A 43 0.79 3.66 -11.26
C ASN A 43 1.64 3.25 -12.48
N VAL A 44 1.02 2.68 -13.51
CA VAL A 44 1.73 2.25 -14.72
C VAL A 44 1.66 3.38 -15.77
N PRO A 45 2.80 3.99 -16.15
CA PRO A 45 2.81 5.08 -17.11
C PRO A 45 2.32 4.64 -18.51
N GLY A 46 1.68 5.57 -19.23
CA GLY A 46 1.33 5.38 -20.64
C GLY A 46 0.14 4.45 -20.90
N GLU A 47 -0.79 4.33 -19.95
CA GLU A 47 -2.13 3.79 -20.21
C GLU A 47 -3.16 4.93 -20.18
N SER A 48 -4.09 4.93 -21.13
CA SER A 48 -5.34 5.69 -21.00
C SER A 48 -5.99 5.24 -19.71
N ALA A 49 -6.36 6.17 -18.83
CA ALA A 49 -6.99 5.86 -17.55
C ALA A 49 -8.09 4.82 -17.75
N GLY A 50 -7.88 3.60 -17.23
CA GLY A 50 -8.97 2.63 -17.12
C GLY A 50 -10.16 3.26 -16.39
N ARG A 51 -11.37 2.71 -16.52
CA ARG A 51 -12.55 3.30 -15.84
C ARG A 51 -12.29 3.45 -14.34
N GLY A 52 -12.30 4.70 -13.87
CA GLY A 52 -12.17 5.05 -12.45
C GLY A 52 -10.73 5.35 -11.99
N PRO A 53 -10.57 5.88 -10.77
CA PRO A 53 -9.30 6.41 -10.26
C PRO A 53 -8.19 5.35 -10.14
N MET A 54 -8.55 4.05 -10.01
CA MET A 54 -7.58 2.94 -9.94
C MET A 54 -7.27 2.30 -11.29
N GLY A 55 -7.81 2.86 -12.39
CA GLY A 55 -7.73 2.29 -13.73
C GLY A 55 -6.32 1.98 -14.22
N ASN A 56 -5.33 2.77 -13.79
CA ASN A 56 -3.91 2.62 -14.17
C ASN A 56 -3.02 2.04 -13.06
N VAL A 57 -3.62 1.66 -11.92
CA VAL A 57 -2.88 1.05 -10.83
C VAL A 57 -2.66 -0.42 -11.15
N PHE A 58 -1.40 -0.85 -11.02
CA PHE A 58 -1.03 -2.25 -10.93
C PHE A 58 -0.91 -2.61 -9.46
N ILE A 59 -1.60 -3.67 -9.06
CA ILE A 59 -1.46 -4.28 -7.73
C ILE A 59 -0.77 -5.62 -7.94
N GLY A 60 0.34 -5.83 -7.23
CA GLY A 60 1.09 -7.07 -7.31
C GLY A 60 1.76 -7.46 -6.01
N ALA A 61 2.26 -8.69 -5.98
CA ALA A 61 3.00 -9.24 -4.86
C ALA A 61 4.37 -9.76 -5.30
N LEU A 62 5.39 -9.54 -4.48
CA LEU A 62 6.71 -10.16 -4.62
C LEU A 62 6.81 -11.30 -3.61
N ILE A 63 6.76 -12.53 -4.11
CA ILE A 63 6.88 -13.73 -3.28
C ILE A 63 8.32 -14.25 -3.39
N PRO A 64 9.07 -14.37 -2.29
CA PRO A 64 10.43 -14.84 -2.33
C PRO A 64 10.45 -16.33 -2.71
N VAL A 65 11.21 -16.69 -3.74
CA VAL A 65 11.33 -18.08 -4.21
C VAL A 65 12.78 -18.52 -4.14
N ARG A 66 13.04 -19.78 -3.77
CA ARG A 66 14.40 -20.33 -3.78
C ARG A 66 14.89 -20.59 -5.19
N ASN A 67 13.98 -21.11 -6.03
CA ASN A 67 14.21 -21.39 -7.43
C ASN A 67 12.86 -21.27 -8.15
N TYR A 68 12.77 -20.33 -9.09
CA TYR A 68 11.52 -20.05 -9.80
C TYR A 68 11.03 -21.25 -10.62
N LYS A 69 11.93 -22.00 -11.27
CA LYS A 69 11.54 -23.19 -12.05
C LYS A 69 10.90 -24.24 -11.15
N LYS A 70 11.50 -24.49 -9.97
CA LYS A 70 10.93 -25.40 -8.97
C LYS A 70 9.62 -24.89 -8.38
N PHE A 71 9.49 -23.59 -8.16
CA PHE A 71 8.24 -22.98 -7.70
C PHE A 71 7.08 -23.25 -8.66
N ILE A 72 7.30 -23.13 -9.98
CA ILE A 72 6.30 -23.48 -10.98
C ILE A 72 6.09 -24.99 -11.05
N SER A 73 7.16 -25.77 -11.24
CA SER A 73 7.04 -27.21 -11.50
C SER A 73 6.57 -28.04 -10.31
N GLN A 74 6.64 -27.52 -9.08
CA GLN A 74 6.22 -28.22 -7.86
C GLN A 74 4.84 -27.78 -7.36
N ASN A 75 4.25 -26.75 -7.97
CA ASN A 75 2.89 -26.35 -7.70
C ASN A 75 1.98 -26.93 -8.80
N PRO A 76 1.15 -27.94 -8.49
CA PRO A 76 0.28 -28.57 -9.49
C PRO A 76 -0.77 -27.62 -10.07
N ASN A 77 -1.02 -26.49 -9.39
CA ASN A 77 -1.97 -25.47 -9.83
C ASN A 77 -1.33 -24.40 -10.72
N CYS A 78 -0.03 -24.49 -11.00
CA CYS A 78 0.67 -23.60 -11.91
C CYS A 78 0.73 -24.19 -13.32
N SER A 79 0.39 -23.38 -14.33
CA SER A 79 0.69 -23.70 -15.72
C SER A 79 2.18 -23.58 -16.01
N GLU A 80 2.62 -24.23 -17.10
CA GLU A 80 3.91 -23.88 -17.69
C GLU A 80 3.95 -22.40 -18.09
N PRO A 81 5.12 -21.74 -18.04
CA PRO A 81 5.25 -20.36 -18.49
C PRO A 81 5.00 -20.26 -20.00
N ASP A 82 4.28 -19.22 -20.42
CA ASP A 82 4.12 -18.85 -21.82
C ASP A 82 5.41 -18.24 -22.42
N ASP A 83 5.33 -17.81 -23.69
CA ASP A 83 6.45 -17.17 -24.42
C ASP A 83 6.99 -15.89 -23.74
N GLN A 84 6.20 -15.26 -22.87
CA GLN A 84 6.61 -14.09 -22.09
C GLN A 84 7.14 -14.46 -20.69
N GLY A 85 7.22 -15.76 -20.40
CA GLY A 85 7.62 -16.33 -19.13
C GLY A 85 6.61 -16.06 -18.03
N ILE A 86 5.31 -16.03 -18.37
CA ILE A 86 4.20 -15.86 -17.43
C ILE A 86 3.49 -17.20 -17.27
N SER A 87 3.39 -17.68 -16.03
CA SER A 87 2.57 -18.83 -15.65
C SER A 87 1.24 -18.34 -15.09
N THR A 88 0.20 -19.12 -15.26
CA THR A 88 -1.10 -18.92 -14.61
C THR A 88 -1.21 -19.83 -13.41
N ILE A 89 -1.79 -19.34 -12.32
CA ILE A 89 -2.12 -20.14 -11.13
C ILE A 89 -3.64 -20.24 -11.03
N THR A 90 -4.13 -21.48 -11.05
CA THR A 90 -5.53 -21.82 -10.89
C THR A 90 -5.86 -21.94 -9.40
N VAL A 91 -6.86 -21.19 -8.94
CA VAL A 91 -7.34 -21.24 -7.55
C VAL A 91 -8.83 -21.59 -7.61
N ASP A 92 -9.22 -22.66 -6.91
CA ASP A 92 -10.59 -23.21 -6.92
C ASP A 92 -11.13 -23.48 -8.33
N GLY A 93 -10.28 -24.05 -9.19
CA GLY A 93 -10.64 -24.41 -10.56
C GLY A 93 -10.77 -23.22 -11.52
N ARG A 94 -10.35 -22.01 -11.13
CA ARG A 94 -10.36 -20.82 -12.00
C ARG A 94 -9.00 -20.15 -12.04
N ASP A 95 -8.64 -19.59 -13.19
CA ASP A 95 -7.42 -18.80 -13.34
C ASP A 95 -7.57 -17.46 -12.62
N ARG A 96 -6.80 -17.29 -11.54
CA ARG A 96 -6.92 -16.12 -10.65
C ARG A 96 -5.66 -15.27 -10.60
N VAL A 97 -4.49 -15.91 -10.72
CA VAL A 97 -3.21 -15.25 -10.50
C VAL A 97 -2.28 -15.52 -11.67
N LEU A 98 -1.53 -14.50 -12.07
CA LEU A 98 -0.41 -14.62 -13.00
C LEU A 98 0.88 -14.54 -12.21
N ALA A 99 1.86 -15.33 -12.58
CA ALA A 99 3.18 -15.39 -11.97
C ALA A 99 4.27 -15.22 -13.02
N THR A 100 5.25 -14.37 -12.76
CA THR A 100 6.44 -14.27 -13.61
C THR A 100 7.70 -14.10 -12.78
N LYS A 101 8.83 -14.59 -13.29
CA LYS A 101 10.12 -14.46 -12.60
C LYS A 101 10.58 -13.01 -12.58
N LEU A 102 10.91 -12.52 -11.38
CA LEU A 102 11.61 -11.24 -11.19
C LEU A 102 12.77 -11.43 -10.20
N ARG A 103 13.99 -11.61 -10.72
CA ARG A 103 15.20 -11.90 -9.92
C ARG A 103 14.98 -13.13 -9.01
N ARG A 104 15.02 -12.93 -7.68
CA ARG A 104 14.81 -13.95 -6.63
C ARG A 104 13.36 -14.07 -6.16
N PHE A 105 12.43 -13.42 -6.87
CA PHE A 105 11.02 -13.37 -6.53
C PHE A 105 10.17 -13.93 -7.68
N ALA A 106 9.01 -14.44 -7.33
CA ALA A 106 7.87 -14.50 -8.24
C ALA A 106 7.09 -13.19 -8.08
N LEU A 107 6.92 -12.46 -9.18
CA LEU A 107 6.02 -11.31 -9.26
C LEU A 107 4.64 -11.82 -9.63
N LEU A 108 3.66 -11.56 -8.77
CA LEU A 108 2.29 -12.02 -8.92
C LEU A 108 1.35 -10.83 -9.16
N CYS A 109 0.27 -11.06 -9.91
CA CYS A 109 -0.88 -10.15 -10.01
C CYS A 109 -2.15 -10.92 -10.39
N GLN A 110 -3.30 -10.25 -10.39
CA GLN A 110 -4.55 -10.84 -10.89
C GLN A 110 -4.52 -10.98 -12.43
N THR A 111 -5.30 -11.91 -12.98
CA THR A 111 -5.29 -12.28 -14.41
C THR A 111 -5.62 -11.13 -15.36
N GLN A 112 -6.52 -10.22 -14.97
CA GLN A 112 -6.87 -9.05 -15.78
C GLN A 112 -5.76 -7.99 -15.87
N ALA A 113 -4.70 -8.10 -15.07
CA ALA A 113 -3.58 -7.14 -15.04
C ALA A 113 -2.38 -7.59 -15.91
N ARG A 114 -2.57 -8.53 -16.84
CA ARG A 114 -1.49 -9.12 -17.65
C ARG A 114 -0.64 -8.08 -18.39
N ASP A 115 -1.25 -7.12 -19.06
CA ASP A 115 -0.51 -6.10 -19.83
C ASP A 115 0.32 -5.20 -18.91
N LYS A 116 -0.25 -4.81 -17.77
CA LYS A 116 0.44 -4.08 -16.70
C LYS A 116 1.58 -4.90 -16.10
N LEU A 117 1.40 -6.21 -15.90
CA LEU A 117 2.45 -7.11 -15.40
C LEU A 117 3.69 -7.09 -16.30
N VAL A 118 3.50 -7.18 -17.62
CA VAL A 118 4.61 -7.12 -18.59
C VAL A 118 5.35 -5.80 -18.49
N ARG A 119 4.63 -4.67 -18.39
CA ARG A 119 5.22 -3.33 -18.24
C ARG A 119 5.97 -3.18 -16.91
N VAL A 120 5.35 -3.55 -15.79
CA VAL A 120 5.94 -3.48 -14.46
C VAL A 120 7.19 -4.36 -14.36
N LYS A 121 7.16 -5.58 -14.91
CA LYS A 121 8.33 -6.46 -15.01
C LYS A 121 9.49 -5.77 -15.73
N LYS A 122 9.23 -5.09 -16.85
CA LYS A 122 10.24 -4.31 -17.59
C LYS A 122 10.78 -3.15 -16.76
N LEU A 123 9.90 -2.35 -16.14
CA LEU A 123 10.27 -1.20 -15.30
C LEU A 123 11.15 -1.61 -14.11
N MET A 124 10.76 -2.66 -13.39
CA MET A 124 11.52 -3.19 -12.25
C MET A 124 12.84 -3.88 -12.69
N GLY A 125 12.86 -4.43 -13.91
CA GLY A 125 14.05 -5.00 -14.53
C GLY A 125 15.09 -3.95 -14.91
N ALA A 126 14.68 -2.76 -15.35
CA ALA A 126 15.52 -1.69 -15.91
C ALA A 126 16.47 -0.99 -14.92
N ARG A 127 16.59 -1.48 -13.67
CA ARG A 127 17.58 -1.06 -12.66
C ARG A 127 17.59 0.44 -12.33
N LYS A 128 16.52 1.18 -12.64
CA LYS A 128 16.35 2.58 -12.21
C LYS A 128 15.78 2.62 -10.78
N ARG A 129 16.25 3.62 -10.02
CA ARG A 129 16.03 3.93 -8.58
C ARG A 129 14.92 3.10 -7.89
N GLY A 130 15.31 2.22 -6.97
CA GLY A 130 14.37 1.50 -6.11
C GLY A 130 13.89 2.35 -4.93
N LEU A 131 12.86 1.88 -4.23
CA LEU A 131 12.25 2.56 -3.07
C LEU A 131 13.27 2.98 -2.00
N VAL A 132 14.32 2.19 -1.80
CA VAL A 132 15.40 2.49 -0.84
C VAL A 132 16.04 3.87 -1.05
N ASN A 133 16.02 4.41 -2.27
CA ASN A 133 16.57 5.73 -2.57
C ASN A 133 15.64 6.89 -2.20
N ALA A 134 14.37 6.61 -1.88
CA ALA A 134 13.40 7.60 -1.43
C ALA A 134 13.34 7.71 0.10
N LEU A 135 13.88 6.71 0.80
CA LEU A 135 13.87 6.59 2.25
C LEU A 135 15.13 7.20 2.87
N ASP A 136 14.99 7.77 4.07
CA ASP A 136 16.15 8.11 4.91
C ASP A 136 16.65 6.91 5.73
N GLU A 137 17.73 7.10 6.49
CA GLU A 137 18.36 6.02 7.27
C GLU A 137 17.44 5.42 8.33
N ASN A 138 16.66 6.24 9.02
CA ASN A 138 15.71 5.79 10.04
C ASN A 138 14.57 5.00 9.41
N GLU A 139 14.10 5.42 8.24
CA GLU A 139 13.06 4.71 7.50
C GLU A 139 13.57 3.38 6.93
N ILE A 140 14.82 3.31 6.50
CA ILE A 140 15.47 2.07 6.09
C ILE A 140 15.62 1.12 7.28
N GLU A 141 16.06 1.62 8.44
CA GLU A 141 16.13 0.84 9.67
C GLU A 141 14.74 0.30 10.04
N LEU A 142 13.73 1.16 10.05
CA LEU A 142 12.35 0.77 10.35
C LEU A 142 11.83 -0.28 9.37
N ALA A 143 12.07 -0.13 8.06
CA ALA A 143 11.69 -1.09 7.03
C ALA A 143 12.42 -2.44 7.14
N THR A 144 13.63 -2.43 7.69
CA THR A 144 14.45 -3.64 7.81
C THR A 144 14.20 -4.40 9.11
N THR A 145 13.84 -3.71 10.19
CA THR A 145 13.64 -4.27 11.53
C THR A 145 12.17 -4.58 11.85
N SER A 146 11.21 -3.84 11.29
CA SER A 146 9.79 -4.06 11.58
C SER A 146 9.28 -5.37 10.94
N PRO A 147 8.53 -6.20 11.69
CA PRO A 147 7.82 -7.36 11.15
C PRO A 147 6.88 -7.01 9.99
N VAL A 148 6.18 -5.87 10.09
CA VAL A 148 5.34 -5.31 9.02
C VAL A 148 5.73 -3.86 8.82
N TRP A 149 5.88 -3.46 7.55
CA TRP A 149 6.21 -2.09 7.18
C TRP A 149 5.40 -1.66 5.97
N LEU A 150 4.83 -0.45 6.07
CA LEU A 150 4.03 0.19 5.04
C LEU A 150 4.72 1.48 4.61
N TYR A 151 4.68 1.74 3.31
CA TYR A 151 5.08 3.01 2.71
C TYR A 151 3.96 3.52 1.82
N VAL A 152 3.63 4.80 1.95
CA VAL A 152 2.67 5.49 1.11
C VAL A 152 3.29 6.78 0.60
N ASN A 153 3.45 6.88 -0.72
CA ASN A 153 3.74 8.14 -1.38
C ASN A 153 2.46 8.98 -1.40
N VAL A 154 2.40 10.02 -0.55
CA VAL A 154 1.18 10.83 -0.39
C VAL A 154 0.92 11.66 -1.64
N GLN A 155 1.95 12.15 -2.31
CA GLN A 155 1.82 12.93 -3.55
C GLN A 155 1.28 12.11 -4.73
N GLU A 156 1.62 10.82 -4.80
CA GLU A 156 1.06 9.92 -5.81
C GLU A 156 -0.31 9.38 -5.38
N GLY A 157 -0.46 9.02 -4.10
CA GLY A 157 -1.71 8.52 -3.55
C GLY A 157 -2.84 9.55 -3.62
N SER A 158 -2.55 10.82 -3.36
CA SER A 158 -3.52 11.92 -3.42
C SER A 158 -4.11 12.15 -4.80
N LYS A 159 -3.38 11.85 -5.87
CA LYS A 159 -3.93 11.89 -7.23
C LYS A 159 -5.03 10.86 -7.45
N LEU A 160 -4.98 9.75 -6.72
CA LEU A 160 -5.96 8.67 -6.79
C LEU A 160 -7.16 8.94 -5.86
N ILE A 161 -6.90 9.36 -4.62
CA ILE A 161 -7.94 9.47 -3.58
C ILE A 161 -8.48 10.89 -3.40
N GLY A 162 -7.73 11.92 -3.78
CA GLY A 162 -8.08 13.33 -3.60
C GLY A 162 -9.44 13.67 -4.20
N PRO A 163 -9.70 13.37 -5.49
CA PRO A 163 -11.00 13.63 -6.10
C PRO A 163 -12.16 12.95 -5.37
N MET A 164 -11.97 11.73 -4.86
CA MET A 164 -12.99 11.01 -4.10
C MET A 164 -13.21 11.64 -2.72
N LEU A 165 -12.13 12.01 -2.01
CA LEU A 165 -12.19 12.68 -0.72
C LEU A 165 -12.95 14.01 -0.81
N PHE A 166 -12.60 14.85 -1.79
CA PHE A 166 -13.27 16.14 -1.98
C PHE A 166 -14.73 15.98 -2.43
N ALA A 167 -15.04 14.97 -3.24
CA ALA A 167 -16.43 14.65 -3.58
C ALA A 167 -17.26 14.26 -2.35
N GLN A 168 -16.70 13.46 -1.42
CA GLN A 168 -17.38 13.12 -0.17
C GLN A 168 -17.56 14.33 0.75
N LEU A 169 -16.58 15.22 0.81
CA LEU A 169 -16.69 16.46 1.60
C LEU A 169 -17.81 17.37 1.07
N GLU A 170 -17.97 17.50 -0.25
CA GLU A 170 -19.08 18.24 -0.84
C GLU A 170 -20.44 17.57 -0.58
N GLN A 171 -20.51 16.23 -0.63
CA GLN A 171 -21.73 15.49 -0.24
C GLN A 171 -22.09 15.72 1.23
N MET A 172 -21.10 15.70 2.13
CA MET A 172 -21.29 15.98 3.55
C MET A 172 -21.79 17.42 3.77
N LYS A 173 -21.25 18.39 3.02
CA LYS A 173 -21.72 19.78 3.06
C LYS A 173 -23.19 19.89 2.67
N ALA A 174 -23.60 19.24 1.58
CA ALA A 174 -24.99 19.23 1.14
C ALA A 174 -25.92 18.57 2.17
N ALA A 175 -25.50 17.47 2.80
CA ALA A 175 -26.24 16.81 3.86
C ALA A 175 -26.37 17.67 5.13
N LEU A 176 -25.31 18.38 5.54
CA LEU A 176 -25.38 19.27 6.71
C LEU A 176 -26.22 20.53 6.44
N GLN A 177 -26.25 21.01 5.20
CA GLN A 177 -27.13 22.11 4.79
C GLN A 177 -28.61 21.70 4.90
N SER A 178 -28.98 20.51 4.41
CA SER A 178 -30.36 20.02 4.51
C SER A 178 -30.80 19.76 5.96
N VAL A 179 -29.88 19.35 6.85
CA VAL A 179 -30.16 19.20 8.29
C VAL A 179 -30.36 20.57 8.97
N LYS A 180 -29.56 21.58 8.62
CA LYS A 180 -29.74 22.95 9.11
C LYS A 180 -31.08 23.55 8.66
N GLU A 181 -31.49 23.29 7.41
CA GLU A 181 -32.77 23.75 6.86
C GLU A 181 -33.98 23.04 7.49
N SER A 182 -33.83 21.79 7.94
CA SER A 182 -34.90 21.03 8.60
C SER A 182 -35.09 21.37 10.10
N GLY A 183 -34.38 22.38 10.61
CA GLY A 183 -34.53 22.86 11.98
C GLY A 183 -33.89 21.98 13.06
N GLN A 184 -33.21 20.90 12.67
CA GLN A 184 -32.34 20.13 13.57
C GLN A 184 -31.00 20.86 13.68
N GLY A 185 -30.75 21.44 14.85
CA GLY A 185 -29.63 22.36 15.09
C GLY A 185 -28.26 21.73 14.83
N VAL A 186 -27.63 22.09 13.73
CA VAL A 186 -26.18 21.99 13.56
C VAL A 186 -25.57 23.23 14.24
N ILE A 187 -24.72 23.04 15.24
CA ILE A 187 -23.99 24.15 15.87
C ILE A 187 -22.92 24.63 14.88
N GLY A 188 -23.06 25.86 14.38
CA GLY A 188 -22.09 26.51 13.48
C GLY A 188 -22.52 26.58 12.01
N ASP A 189 -21.64 27.13 11.16
CA ASP A 189 -21.84 27.14 9.71
C ASP A 189 -21.26 25.86 9.07
N PRO A 190 -22.09 24.97 8.50
CA PRO A 190 -21.63 23.76 7.84
C PRO A 190 -20.57 24.00 6.77
N ALA A 191 -20.68 25.12 6.04
CA ALA A 191 -19.70 25.46 5.01
C ALA A 191 -18.33 25.77 5.62
N ALA A 192 -18.29 26.50 6.74
CA ALA A 192 -17.06 26.79 7.47
C ALA A 192 -16.43 25.52 8.06
N ILE A 193 -17.22 24.62 8.65
CA ILE A 193 -16.74 23.35 9.22
C ILE A 193 -16.10 22.47 8.13
N VAL A 194 -16.81 22.27 7.02
CA VAL A 194 -16.30 21.47 5.89
C VAL A 194 -15.05 22.12 5.29
N SER A 195 -15.04 23.45 5.12
CA SER A 195 -13.90 24.17 4.56
C SER A 195 -12.67 24.08 5.46
N PHE A 196 -12.85 24.12 6.78
CA PHE A 196 -11.76 23.93 7.75
C PHE A 196 -11.11 22.55 7.60
N TYR A 197 -11.92 21.47 7.64
CA TYR A 197 -11.38 20.10 7.45
C TYR A 197 -10.79 19.90 6.06
N ALA A 198 -11.43 20.42 5.01
CA ALA A 198 -10.89 20.38 3.65
C ALA A 198 -9.52 21.07 3.56
N GLY A 199 -9.36 22.22 4.23
CA GLY A 199 -8.09 22.94 4.33
C GLY A 199 -7.02 22.14 5.04
N MET A 200 -7.36 21.49 6.17
CA MET A 200 -6.42 20.59 6.87
C MET A 200 -6.00 19.39 6.03
N PHE A 201 -6.95 18.71 5.37
CA PHE A 201 -6.64 17.60 4.48
C PHE A 201 -5.80 18.05 3.30
N LYS A 202 -6.09 19.22 2.73
CA LYS A 202 -5.29 19.81 1.66
C LYS A 202 -3.86 20.09 2.14
N MET A 203 -3.68 20.70 3.30
CA MET A 203 -2.37 20.95 3.90
C MET A 203 -1.59 19.65 4.11
N LEU A 204 -2.24 18.60 4.63
CA LEU A 204 -1.64 17.28 4.82
C LEU A 204 -1.25 16.63 3.49
N ILE A 205 -2.12 16.70 2.49
CA ILE A 205 -1.91 16.08 1.18
C ILE A 205 -0.81 16.80 0.39
N ASP A 206 -0.87 18.13 0.33
CA ASP A 206 0.02 18.95 -0.47
C ASP A 206 1.39 19.13 0.23
N GLY A 207 1.39 19.12 1.57
CA GLY A 207 2.58 19.31 2.40
C GLY A 207 3.34 18.02 2.75
N THR A 208 2.75 16.84 2.54
CA THR A 208 3.41 15.56 2.87
C THR A 208 3.92 14.86 1.61
N GLY A 209 5.21 14.53 1.61
CA GLY A 209 5.83 13.74 0.55
C GLY A 209 5.41 12.27 0.66
N HIS A 210 5.77 11.66 1.79
CA HIS A 210 5.43 10.26 2.07
C HIS A 210 5.25 9.99 3.57
N VAL A 211 4.57 8.88 3.85
CA VAL A 211 4.36 8.35 5.21
C VAL A 211 4.87 6.91 5.23
N THR A 212 5.56 6.56 6.30
CA THR A 212 5.97 5.19 6.62
C THR A 212 5.33 4.75 7.93
N VAL A 213 4.91 3.49 8.02
CA VAL A 213 4.37 2.91 9.25
C VAL A 213 5.04 1.56 9.48
N GLY A 214 5.75 1.44 10.60
CA GLY A 214 6.29 0.17 11.10
C GLY A 214 5.40 -0.39 12.21
N LEU A 215 5.06 -1.67 12.11
CA LEU A 215 4.29 -2.39 13.12
C LEU A 215 5.14 -3.53 13.68
N SER A 216 5.27 -3.56 15.00
CA SER A 216 5.95 -4.62 15.75
C SER A 216 4.97 -5.22 16.78
N PRO A 217 4.12 -6.16 16.35
CA PRO A 217 3.22 -6.87 17.25
C PRO A 217 3.99 -7.85 18.13
N THR A 218 3.69 -7.87 19.43
CA THR A 218 4.05 -8.92 20.38
C THR A 218 2.78 -9.60 20.90
N SER A 219 2.92 -10.57 21.81
CA SER A 219 1.80 -11.22 22.49
C SER A 219 0.91 -10.26 23.26
N ASP A 220 1.46 -9.13 23.72
CA ASP A 220 0.80 -8.26 24.69
C ASP A 220 0.54 -6.84 24.14
N VAL A 221 1.34 -6.38 23.16
CA VAL A 221 1.27 -5.01 22.64
C VAL A 221 1.63 -4.98 21.16
N CYS A 222 0.92 -4.16 20.37
CA CYS A 222 1.39 -3.75 19.05
C CYS A 222 2.08 -2.39 19.11
N LEU A 223 3.40 -2.35 18.89
CA LEU A 223 4.12 -1.09 18.77
C LEU A 223 3.96 -0.54 17.35
N VAL A 224 3.43 0.67 17.25
CA VAL A 224 3.26 1.41 16.00
C VAL A 224 4.26 2.57 15.96
N THR A 225 5.10 2.59 14.93
CA THR A 225 6.02 3.69 14.64
C THR A 225 5.60 4.34 13.34
N VAL A 226 5.44 5.67 13.33
CA VAL A 226 5.05 6.44 12.15
C VAL A 226 6.19 7.38 11.80
N GLY A 227 6.69 7.26 10.57
CA GLY A 227 7.59 8.22 9.95
C GLY A 227 6.83 9.06 8.94
N MET A 228 7.16 10.35 8.86
CA MET A 228 6.55 11.26 7.89
C MET A 228 7.61 12.19 7.34
N LYS A 229 7.60 12.35 6.02
CA LYS A 229 8.48 13.30 5.33
C LYS A 229 7.62 14.40 4.71
N ALA A 230 7.84 15.64 5.15
CA ALA A 230 7.24 16.80 4.52
C ALA A 230 7.88 17.08 3.15
N VAL A 231 7.11 17.70 2.26
CA VAL A 231 7.64 18.31 1.04
C VAL A 231 8.45 19.55 1.46
N PRO A 232 9.69 19.74 0.99
CA PRO A 232 10.48 20.93 1.30
C PRO A 232 9.73 22.22 1.00
N GLU A 233 9.98 23.27 1.77
CA GLU A 233 9.41 24.62 1.59
C GLU A 233 7.88 24.72 1.76
N THR A 234 7.24 23.67 2.28
CA THR A 234 5.81 23.71 2.63
C THR A 234 5.60 24.11 4.10
N GLU A 235 4.39 24.56 4.42
CA GLU A 235 3.97 24.84 5.80
C GLU A 235 4.15 23.61 6.71
N MET A 236 3.96 22.40 6.17
CA MET A 236 4.23 21.15 6.88
C MET A 236 5.71 20.99 7.24
N ALA A 237 6.63 21.38 6.35
CA ALA A 237 8.06 21.35 6.65
C ALA A 237 8.42 22.34 7.77
N ALA A 238 7.78 23.52 7.79
CA ALA A 238 7.95 24.48 8.87
C ALA A 238 7.43 23.93 10.21
N ILE A 239 6.27 23.26 10.23
CA ILE A 239 5.69 22.65 11.44
C ILE A 239 6.59 21.53 11.99
N LEU A 240 7.15 20.67 11.13
CA LEU A 240 8.00 19.55 11.56
C LEU A 240 9.40 19.96 12.01
N THR A 241 9.86 21.15 11.61
CA THR A 241 11.18 21.69 11.98
C THR A 241 11.09 22.74 13.08
N ALA A 242 9.89 23.19 13.43
CA ALA A 242 9.68 24.08 14.56
C ALA A 242 10.12 23.37 15.85
N PRO A 243 10.95 24.01 16.69
CA PRO A 243 11.26 23.47 18.01
C PRO A 243 9.95 23.30 18.79
N ALA A 244 9.86 22.26 19.62
CA ALA A 244 8.71 22.06 20.51
C ALA A 244 8.65 23.20 21.54
N SER A 245 8.07 24.33 21.15
CA SER A 245 7.79 25.45 22.03
C SER A 245 6.56 25.11 22.85
N GLY A 246 6.82 24.45 23.96
CA GLY A 246 5.84 24.06 24.96
C GLY A 246 6.50 23.96 26.34
N ASP A 247 7.07 25.07 26.82
CA ASP A 247 7.10 25.32 28.26
C ASP A 247 5.63 25.40 28.71
N LEU A 248 5.14 24.31 29.31
CA LEU A 248 3.96 24.38 30.18
C LEU A 248 4.39 25.13 31.43
N LYS A 249 4.08 26.42 31.48
CA LYS A 249 3.90 27.16 32.73
C LYS A 249 2.42 27.36 32.99
#